data_AF-X1RU67-F1
#
_entry.id   AF-X1RU67-F1
#
_cell.length_a   1.000
_cell.length_b   1.000
_cell.length_c   1.000
_cell.angle_alpha   90.00
_cell.angle_beta   90.00
_cell.angle_gamma   90.00
#
_symmetry.space_group_name_H-M   'P 1'
#
loop_
_entity.id
_entity.type
_entity.pdbx_description
1 polymer ?
#
loop_
_entity_poly.entity_id
_entity_poly.type
_entity_poly.pdbx_seq_one_letter_code
_entity_poly.pdbx_strand_id
1 'polypeptide(L)'
;METICLFVDVPICAFRPNWSREYQDTFPFPPPATVFGMLLSLAGVDWMEKSNYSGIKLAIALEGELEKTRVFRKLRRVPQANRNADPLTSRRPDYQDLLLWLKLWVWLNDGNSGYSLVEKVKQSFDKKQRHTLKRYGGLLRIHRNLYELIIRMIADAGFLNLLT
;
A
#
# COMPACT_ATOMS: atom_id res chain seq x y z
N MET A 1 11.72 -19.48 12.06
CA MET A 1 11.05 -18.66 11.03
C MET A 1 10.40 -17.50 11.72
N GLU A 2 10.85 -16.28 11.45
CA GLU A 2 10.35 -15.10 12.14
C GLU A 2 9.11 -14.54 11.42
N THR A 3 8.09 -14.18 12.19
CA THR A 3 6.88 -13.54 11.68
C THR A 3 6.76 -12.19 12.35
N ILE A 4 6.45 -11.15 11.58
CA ILE A 4 6.17 -9.82 12.13
C ILE A 4 4.71 -9.44 11.89
N CYS A 5 4.16 -8.67 12.82
CA CYS A 5 2.84 -8.09 12.71
C CYS A 5 2.95 -6.58 12.49
N LEU A 6 2.20 -6.07 11.53
CA LEU A 6 2.12 -4.66 11.21
C LEU A 6 0.67 -4.21 11.32
N PHE A 7 0.48 -3.09 12.01
CA PHE A 7 -0.78 -2.36 12.02
C PHE A 7 -0.65 -1.14 11.11
N VAL A 8 -1.56 -1.06 10.15
CA VAL A 8 -1.60 0.01 9.14
C VAL A 8 -2.90 0.78 9.31
N ASP A 9 -2.77 2.06 9.65
CA ASP A 9 -3.88 2.99 9.81
C ASP A 9 -3.80 4.06 8.72
N VAL A 10 -4.82 4.07 7.87
CA VAL A 10 -4.92 4.95 6.70
C VAL A 10 -6.28 5.62 6.68
N PRO A 11 -6.34 6.95 6.89
CA PRO A 11 -7.62 7.65 6.94
C PRO A 11 -8.31 7.70 5.58
N ILE A 12 -7.56 7.72 4.46
CA ILE A 12 -8.11 7.66 3.10
C ILE A 12 -7.26 6.76 2.20
N CYS A 13 -7.88 5.79 1.54
CA CYS A 13 -7.23 4.93 0.56
C CYS A 13 -8.12 4.65 -0.66
N ALA A 14 -7.50 4.11 -1.72
CA ALA A 14 -8.22 3.67 -2.92
C ALA A 14 -7.48 2.51 -3.58
N PHE A 15 -8.21 1.43 -3.84
CA PHE A 15 -7.72 0.19 -4.43
C PHE A 15 -8.31 0.01 -5.82
N ARG A 16 -7.71 0.68 -6.82
CA ARG A 16 -8.28 0.69 -8.16
C ARG A 16 -8.19 -0.69 -8.83
N PRO A 17 -9.32 -1.27 -9.31
CA PRO A 17 -9.28 -2.44 -10.19
C PRO A 17 -8.60 -2.11 -11.52
N ASN A 18 -7.84 -3.06 -12.07
CA ASN A 18 -7.16 -2.87 -13.36
C ASN A 18 -8.14 -2.60 -14.52
N TRP A 19 -9.35 -3.16 -14.42
CA TRP A 19 -10.40 -3.05 -15.44
C TRP A 19 -11.27 -1.80 -15.27
N SER A 20 -11.18 -1.07 -14.16
CA SER A 20 -12.07 0.08 -13.91
C SER A 20 -11.78 1.25 -14.85
N ARG A 21 -10.65 1.25 -15.59
CA ARG A 21 -10.27 2.24 -16.62
C ARG A 21 -10.65 3.68 -16.23
N GLU A 22 -11.77 4.16 -16.77
CA GLU A 22 -12.33 5.51 -16.62
C GLU A 22 -13.16 5.64 -15.34
N TYR A 23 -13.92 4.61 -14.97
CA TYR A 23 -14.65 4.54 -13.71
C TYR A 23 -13.64 4.40 -12.57
N GLN A 24 -13.51 5.44 -11.75
CA GLN A 24 -12.54 5.49 -10.65
C GLN A 24 -13.01 4.69 -9.43
N ASP A 25 -13.43 3.45 -9.67
CA ASP A 25 -13.92 2.54 -8.64
C ASP A 25 -12.77 2.03 -7.78
N THR A 26 -13.13 1.59 -6.57
CA THR A 26 -12.21 0.97 -5.61
C THR A 26 -12.73 -0.40 -5.21
N PHE A 27 -11.84 -1.36 -5.03
CA PHE A 27 -12.14 -2.60 -4.32
C PHE A 27 -12.53 -2.28 -2.88
N PRO A 28 -13.42 -3.09 -2.27
CA PRO A 28 -13.82 -2.92 -0.88
C PRO A 28 -12.75 -3.40 0.11
N PHE A 29 -11.72 -4.11 -0.33
CA PHE A 29 -10.58 -4.55 0.50
C PHE A 29 -9.26 -4.42 -0.27
N PRO A 30 -8.12 -4.26 0.42
CA PRO A 30 -6.81 -4.21 -0.22
C PRO A 30 -6.46 -5.55 -0.88
N PRO A 31 -6.16 -5.57 -2.19
CA PRO A 31 -5.62 -6.78 -2.82
C PRO A 31 -4.27 -7.17 -2.20
N PRO A 32 -3.96 -8.48 -2.08
CA PRO A 32 -2.66 -8.93 -1.57
C PRO A 32 -1.46 -8.35 -2.32
N ALA A 33 -1.60 -8.15 -3.64
CA ALA A 33 -0.58 -7.51 -4.46
C ALA A 33 -0.34 -6.03 -4.07
N THR A 34 -1.36 -5.32 -3.61
CA THR A 34 -1.23 -3.94 -3.11
C THR A 34 -0.51 -3.92 -1.78
N VAL A 35 -0.88 -4.82 -0.85
CA VAL A 35 -0.19 -4.95 0.44
C VAL A 35 1.28 -5.32 0.24
N PHE A 36 1.56 -6.25 -0.66
CA PHE A 36 2.94 -6.60 -1.01
C PHE A 36 3.71 -5.40 -1.59
N GLY A 37 3.12 -4.66 -2.53
CA GLY A 37 3.73 -3.45 -3.08
C GLY A 37 4.00 -2.37 -2.02
N MET A 38 3.08 -2.20 -1.06
CA MET A 38 3.27 -1.32 0.09
C MET A 38 4.47 -1.73 0.94
N LEU A 39 4.61 -3.02 1.26
CA LEU A 39 5.72 -3.54 2.05
C LEU A 39 7.07 -3.35 1.36
N LEU A 40 7.13 -3.60 0.04
CA LEU A 40 8.34 -3.34 -0.76
C LEU A 40 8.71 -1.85 -0.77
N SER A 41 7.71 -0.97 -0.92
CA SER A 41 7.90 0.48 -0.87
C SER A 41 8.41 0.95 0.51
N LEU A 42 7.87 0.35 1.59
CA LEU A 42 8.29 0.61 2.96
C LEU A 42 9.75 0.20 3.21
N ALA A 43 10.09 -1.00 2.72
CA ALA A 43 11.43 -1.57 2.78
C ALA A 43 12.44 -0.91 1.82
N GLY A 44 12.00 0.01 0.95
CA GLY A 44 12.86 0.66 -0.04
C GLY A 44 13.41 -0.30 -1.10
N VAL A 45 12.68 -1.38 -1.39
CA VAL A 45 13.05 -2.36 -2.41
C VAL A 45 12.77 -1.80 -3.80
N ASP A 46 13.75 -1.89 -4.70
CA ASP A 46 13.59 -1.48 -6.09
C ASP A 46 12.71 -2.48 -6.87
N TRP A 47 12.02 -1.99 -7.89
CA TRP A 47 11.17 -2.80 -8.77
C TRP A 47 11.92 -3.99 -9.39
N MET A 48 13.20 -3.79 -9.76
CA MET A 48 14.04 -4.85 -10.32
C MET A 48 14.31 -6.00 -9.34
N GLU A 49 14.29 -5.73 -8.03
CA GLU A 49 14.54 -6.72 -6.98
C GLU A 49 13.26 -7.42 -6.51
N LYS A 50 12.09 -7.03 -7.00
CA LYS A 50 10.80 -7.55 -6.53
C LYS A 50 10.69 -9.08 -6.59
N SER A 51 11.25 -9.70 -7.63
CA SER A 51 11.22 -11.17 -7.81
C SER A 51 11.97 -11.92 -6.72
N ASN A 52 12.92 -11.28 -6.06
CA ASN A 52 13.76 -11.89 -5.02
C ASN A 52 12.96 -12.22 -3.75
N TYR A 53 11.81 -11.57 -3.57
CA TYR A 53 10.87 -11.77 -2.46
C TYR A 53 9.66 -12.60 -2.90
N SER A 54 9.77 -13.37 -3.99
CA SER A 54 8.76 -14.37 -4.33
C SER A 54 8.79 -15.52 -3.31
N GLY A 55 7.61 -16.02 -2.92
CA GLY A 55 7.48 -17.10 -1.94
C GLY A 55 7.24 -16.65 -0.49
N ILE A 56 7.14 -15.33 -0.25
CA ILE A 56 6.70 -14.81 1.06
C ILE A 56 5.25 -15.21 1.35
N LYS A 57 4.91 -15.29 2.64
CA LYS A 57 3.57 -15.54 3.13
C LYS A 57 3.02 -14.29 3.78
N LEU A 58 1.80 -13.92 3.38
CA LEU A 58 1.06 -12.78 3.89
C LEU A 58 -0.28 -13.25 4.44
N ALA A 59 -0.60 -12.85 5.67
CA ALA A 59 -1.97 -12.89 6.18
C ALA A 59 -2.43 -11.45 6.41
N ILE A 60 -3.67 -11.16 6.02
CA ILE A 60 -4.24 -9.82 6.05
C ILE A 60 -5.59 -9.92 6.77
N ALA A 61 -5.79 -9.10 7.79
CA ALA A 61 -7.08 -8.95 8.44
C ALA A 61 -7.49 -7.47 8.43
N LEU A 62 -8.76 -7.24 8.10
CA LEU A 62 -9.37 -5.92 8.15
C LEU A 62 -10.04 -5.75 9.52
N GLU A 63 -9.83 -4.60 10.15
CA GLU A 63 -10.51 -4.27 11.39
C GLU A 63 -11.71 -3.38 11.10
N GLY A 64 -12.92 -3.92 11.29
CA GLY A 64 -14.18 -3.23 11.06
C GLY A 64 -14.61 -3.17 9.60
N GLU A 65 -15.65 -2.39 9.35
CA GLU A 65 -16.15 -2.12 8.00
C GLU A 65 -15.56 -0.82 7.44
N LEU A 66 -15.27 -0.82 6.15
CA LEU A 66 -14.73 0.33 5.45
C LEU A 66 -15.86 1.22 4.94
N GLU A 67 -15.77 2.51 5.24
CA GLU A 67 -16.69 3.50 4.69
C GLU A 67 -16.27 3.86 3.27
N LYS A 68 -17.21 3.74 2.32
CA LYS A 68 -17.00 4.14 0.92
C LYS A 68 -17.60 5.52 0.68
N THR A 69 -16.78 6.44 0.16
CA THR A 69 -17.22 7.78 -0.24
C THR A 69 -16.90 8.06 -1.70
N ARG A 70 -17.70 8.92 -2.33
CA ARG A 70 -17.52 9.33 -3.73
C ARG A 70 -17.27 10.83 -3.78
N VAL A 71 -16.10 11.22 -4.26
CA VAL A 71 -15.71 12.63 -4.39
C VAL A 71 -15.73 13.06 -5.85
N PHE A 72 -16.16 14.30 -6.07
CA PHE A 72 -16.12 14.91 -7.40
C PHE A 72 -14.85 15.75 -7.54
N ARG A 73 -14.01 15.43 -8.54
CA ARG A 73 -12.75 16.13 -8.74
C ARG A 73 -12.41 16.31 -10.22
N LYS A 74 -11.70 17.40 -10.52
CA LYS A 74 -11.10 17.59 -11.85
C LYS A 74 -9.90 16.65 -11.98
N LEU A 75 -9.97 15.70 -12.91
CA LEU A 75 -8.86 14.82 -13.26
C LEU A 75 -8.15 15.35 -14.51
N ARG A 76 -6.82 15.30 -14.48
CA ARG A 76 -5.99 15.67 -15.64
C ARG A 76 -5.88 14.45 -16.54
N ARG A 77 -6.34 14.57 -17.79
CA ARG A 77 -6.17 13.53 -18.81
C ARG A 77 -5.29 14.09 -19.91
N VAL A 78 -3.97 13.98 -19.75
CA VAL A 78 -3.09 14.20 -20.91
C VAL A 78 -3.04 12.91 -21.71
N PRO A 79 -3.55 12.92 -22.96
CA PRO A 79 -3.42 11.76 -23.83
C PRO A 79 -1.95 11.40 -23.97
N GLN A 80 -1.61 10.11 -23.89
CA GLN A 80 -0.23 9.65 -24.00
C GLN A 80 0.43 10.07 -25.32
N ALA A 81 -0.39 10.25 -26.38
CA ALA A 81 0.03 10.74 -27.69
C ALA A 81 0.39 12.24 -27.73
N ASN A 82 -0.01 13.04 -26.73
CA ASN A 82 0.18 14.49 -26.75
C ASN A 82 0.68 15.02 -25.40
N ARG A 83 1.94 14.68 -25.07
CA ARG A 83 2.59 15.05 -23.79
C ARG A 83 2.70 16.56 -23.56
N ASN A 84 2.63 17.36 -24.64
CA ASN A 84 2.73 18.83 -24.62
C ASN A 84 1.36 19.52 -24.57
N ALA A 85 0.25 18.78 -24.48
CA ALA A 85 -1.08 19.37 -24.41
C ALA A 85 -1.25 20.23 -23.14
N ASP A 86 -1.88 21.39 -23.30
CA ASP A 86 -2.16 22.32 -22.20
C ASP A 86 -2.91 21.59 -21.06
N PRO A 87 -2.35 21.57 -19.84
CA PRO A 87 -2.96 20.96 -18.67
C PRO A 87 -4.35 21.49 -18.32
N LEU A 88 -4.75 22.67 -18.82
CA LEU A 88 -5.99 23.35 -18.47
C LEU A 88 -7.18 22.98 -19.35
N THR A 89 -6.96 22.72 -20.65
CA THR A 89 -8.01 22.36 -21.63
C THR A 89 -8.38 20.87 -21.60
N SER A 90 -7.53 20.03 -21.00
CA SER A 90 -7.68 18.57 -20.94
C SER A 90 -8.20 18.04 -19.59
N ARG A 91 -8.99 18.86 -18.88
CA ARG A 91 -9.57 18.51 -17.58
C ARG A 91 -11.03 18.14 -17.74
N ARG A 92 -11.38 16.90 -17.39
CA ARG A 92 -12.77 16.52 -17.18
C ARG A 92 -13.02 16.33 -15.68
N PRO A 93 -14.12 16.89 -15.16
CA PRO A 93 -14.58 16.52 -13.84
C PRO A 93 -15.05 15.07 -13.86
N ASP A 94 -14.65 14.30 -12.86
CA ASP A 94 -15.02 12.90 -12.73
C ASP A 94 -15.27 12.55 -11.26
N TYR A 95 -16.02 11.48 -11.06
CA TYR A 95 -16.22 10.91 -9.74
C TYR A 95 -15.07 9.97 -9.41
N GLN A 96 -14.61 10.00 -8.16
CA GLN A 96 -13.63 9.05 -7.62
C GLN A 96 -14.18 8.40 -6.37
N ASP A 97 -14.19 7.07 -6.36
CA ASP A 97 -14.50 6.31 -5.16
C ASP A 97 -13.25 6.22 -4.26
N LEU A 98 -13.46 6.45 -2.98
CA LEU A 98 -12.46 6.42 -1.92
C LEU A 98 -12.99 5.54 -0.78
N LEU A 99 -12.06 4.95 -0.04
CA LEU A 99 -12.33 4.28 1.22
C LEU A 99 -11.76 5.11 2.35
N LEU A 100 -12.48 5.16 3.47
CA LEU A 100 -12.09 5.88 4.67
C LEU A 100 -11.76 4.91 5.81
N TRP A 101 -10.88 5.37 6.71
CA TRP A 101 -10.59 4.74 8.00
C TRP A 101 -10.11 3.28 7.90
N LEU A 102 -9.23 2.99 6.95
CA LEU A 102 -8.65 1.66 6.81
C LEU A 102 -7.75 1.34 8.00
N LYS A 103 -8.17 0.36 8.79
CA LYS A 103 -7.36 -0.30 9.80
C LYS A 103 -7.06 -1.72 9.36
N LEU A 104 -5.79 -2.01 9.13
CA LEU A 104 -5.34 -3.26 8.52
C LEU A 104 -4.26 -3.90 9.36
N TRP A 105 -4.45 -5.17 9.69
CA TRP A 105 -3.46 -6.03 10.30
C TRP A 105 -2.79 -6.87 9.22
N VAL A 106 -1.46 -6.86 9.19
CA VAL A 106 -0.67 -7.60 8.21
C VAL A 106 0.38 -8.43 8.94
N TRP A 107 0.29 -9.74 8.77
CA TRP A 107 1.35 -10.65 9.19
C TRP A 107 2.22 -11.00 8.00
N LEU A 108 3.52 -10.82 8.15
CA LEU A 108 4.52 -11.12 7.14
C LEU A 108 5.47 -12.21 7.66
N ASN A 109 5.69 -13.21 6.81
CA ASN A 109 6.66 -14.27 7.02
C ASN A 109 7.40 -14.53 5.70
N ASP A 110 8.71 -14.70 5.75
CA ASP A 110 9.54 -14.91 4.56
C ASP A 110 9.24 -16.22 3.83
N GLY A 111 8.66 -17.22 4.51
CA GLY A 111 8.26 -18.48 3.89
C GLY A 111 9.43 -19.18 3.19
N ASN A 112 9.34 -19.31 1.86
CA ASN A 112 10.38 -19.92 1.02
C ASN A 112 11.18 -18.89 0.20
N SER A 113 11.09 -17.59 0.50
CA SER A 113 11.87 -16.58 -0.22
C SER A 113 13.36 -16.71 0.07
N GLY A 114 14.19 -16.50 -0.96
CA GLY A 114 15.66 -16.49 -0.80
C GLY A 114 16.21 -15.24 -0.09
N TYR A 115 15.36 -14.22 0.09
CA TYR A 115 15.69 -12.96 0.77
C TYR A 115 14.67 -12.69 1.88
N SER A 116 15.13 -12.14 3.00
CA SER A 116 14.24 -11.75 4.10
C SER A 116 13.62 -10.38 3.85
N LEU A 117 12.31 -10.35 3.59
CA LEU A 117 11.54 -9.11 3.61
C LEU A 117 11.28 -8.66 5.05
N VAL A 118 11.11 -9.61 5.97
CA VAL A 118 10.91 -9.33 7.41
C VAL A 118 12.03 -8.45 7.96
N GLU A 119 13.30 -8.80 7.69
CA GLU A 119 14.45 -8.03 8.13
C GLU A 119 14.47 -6.62 7.54
N LYS A 120 14.26 -6.48 6.21
CA LYS A 120 14.22 -5.15 5.58
C LYS A 120 13.08 -4.29 6.12
N VAL A 121 11.92 -4.88 6.40
CA VAL A 121 10.80 -4.17 7.00
C VAL A 121 11.18 -3.71 8.41
N LYS A 122 11.82 -4.54 9.23
CA LYS A 122 12.32 -4.12 10.56
C LYS A 122 13.34 -2.99 10.47
N GLN A 123 14.30 -3.08 9.55
CA GLN A 123 15.29 -2.03 9.29
C GLN A 123 14.61 -0.70 8.92
N SER A 124 13.46 -0.74 8.25
CA SER A 124 12.69 0.46 7.91
C SER A 124 12.09 1.20 9.11
N PHE A 125 11.87 0.50 10.23
CA PHE A 125 11.41 1.09 11.48
C PHE A 125 12.56 1.52 12.40
N ASP A 126 13.79 1.03 12.17
CA ASP A 126 14.95 1.47 12.94
C ASP A 126 15.25 2.94 12.65
N LYS A 127 15.20 3.78 13.70
CA LYS A 127 15.47 5.22 13.65
C LYS A 127 16.81 5.53 12.99
N LYS A 128 17.82 4.67 13.18
CA LYS A 128 19.17 4.88 12.64
C LYS A 128 19.25 4.65 11.14
N GLN A 129 18.47 3.72 10.59
CA GLN A 129 18.56 3.32 9.17
C GLN A 129 17.46 3.94 8.32
N ARG A 130 16.37 4.41 8.95
CA ARG A 130 15.20 4.99 8.28
C ARG A 130 15.52 6.13 7.30
N HIS A 131 16.54 6.94 7.60
CA HIS A 131 16.91 8.11 6.78
C HIS A 131 17.68 7.72 5.50
N THR A 132 18.29 6.55 5.47
CA THR A 132 19.09 6.06 4.35
C THR A 132 18.24 5.35 3.29
N LEU A 133 17.02 4.94 3.64
CA LEU A 133 16.13 4.20 2.76
C LEU A 133 15.52 5.10 1.68
N LYS A 134 15.90 4.83 0.42
CA LYS A 134 15.22 5.39 -0.75
C LYS A 134 13.92 4.65 -0.97
N ARG A 135 12.80 5.29 -0.62
CA ARG A 135 11.47 4.73 -0.83
C ARG A 135 10.97 5.04 -2.23
N TYR A 136 10.55 4.02 -2.95
CA TYR A 136 10.00 4.14 -4.31
C TYR A 136 8.49 3.94 -4.26
N GLY A 137 7.75 4.86 -4.92
CA GLY A 137 6.28 4.84 -4.95
C GLY A 137 5.62 5.49 -3.73
N GLY A 138 4.30 5.68 -3.81
CA GLY A 138 3.48 5.98 -2.63
C GLY A 138 3.15 4.67 -1.92
N LEU A 139 3.44 4.60 -0.62
CA LEU A 139 3.24 3.41 0.24
C LEU A 139 1.85 2.78 0.05
N LEU A 140 0.85 3.62 -0.12
CA LEU A 140 -0.38 3.31 -0.84
C LEU A 140 -0.58 4.44 -1.84
N ARG A 141 -1.46 4.29 -2.82
CA ARG A 141 -1.82 5.39 -3.74
C ARG A 141 -2.70 6.43 -3.02
N ILE A 142 -2.26 6.86 -1.86
CA ILE A 142 -2.77 7.95 -1.04
C ILE A 142 -2.47 9.22 -1.83
N HIS A 143 -3.50 10.01 -2.03
CA HIS A 143 -3.39 11.29 -2.69
C HIS A 143 -2.43 12.16 -1.88
N ARG A 144 -1.34 12.64 -2.50
CA ARG A 144 -0.16 13.24 -1.84
C ARG A 144 -0.42 14.46 -0.94
N ASN A 145 -1.65 14.94 -0.83
CA ASN A 145 -1.96 16.24 -0.27
C ASN A 145 -2.76 16.25 1.04
N LEU A 146 -3.28 15.13 1.53
CA LEU A 146 -3.84 15.10 2.87
C LEU A 146 -3.56 13.76 3.53
N TYR A 147 -3.26 13.85 4.82
CA TYR A 147 -3.20 12.77 5.81
C TYR A 147 -1.89 12.00 5.98
N GLU A 148 -1.49 11.88 7.25
CA GLU A 148 -0.38 11.06 7.69
C GLU A 148 -0.76 9.58 7.59
N LEU A 149 0.01 8.81 6.83
CA LEU A 149 -0.05 7.34 6.86
C LEU A 149 0.69 6.88 8.11
N ILE A 150 -0.03 6.28 9.06
CA ILE A 150 0.55 5.75 10.29
C ILE A 150 0.71 4.23 10.13
N ILE A 151 1.96 3.81 9.93
CA ILE A 151 2.33 2.38 10.00
C ILE A 151 3.04 2.16 11.32
N ARG A 152 2.54 1.21 12.12
CA ARG A 152 3.15 0.79 13.37
C ARG A 152 3.52 -0.69 13.26
N MET A 153 4.76 -1.03 13.62
CA MET A 153 5.16 -2.41 13.81
C MET A 153 4.80 -2.84 15.23
N ILE A 154 4.01 -3.89 15.35
CA ILE A 154 3.68 -4.50 16.63
C ILE A 154 4.55 -5.74 16.75
N ALA A 155 5.54 -5.67 17.64
CA ALA A 155 6.44 -6.77 17.91
C ALA A 155 5.73 -7.79 18.80
N ASP A 156 4.85 -8.60 18.20
CA ASP A 156 4.20 -9.70 18.92
C ASP A 156 4.96 -11.01 18.68
N ALA A 157 5.75 -11.40 19.68
CA ALA A 157 6.36 -12.72 19.79
C ALA A 157 5.39 -13.78 20.36
N GLY A 158 4.08 -13.50 20.50
CA GLY A 158 3.19 -14.34 21.32
C GLY A 158 1.82 -14.72 20.75
N PHE A 159 1.29 -14.03 19.73
CA PHE A 159 -0.12 -14.23 19.36
C PHE A 159 -0.39 -15.47 18.48
N LEU A 160 0.65 -16.05 17.86
CA LEU A 160 0.52 -17.19 16.96
C LEU A 160 0.40 -18.56 17.66
N ASN A 161 0.55 -18.63 18.99
CA ASN A 161 0.39 -19.87 19.76
C ASN A 161 -1.08 -20.16 20.17
N LEU A 162 -2.04 -19.34 19.74
CA LEU A 162 -3.47 -19.50 20.08
C LEU A 162 -4.32 -20.12 18.95
N LEU A 163 -3.71 -20.49 17.82
CA LEU A 163 -4.40 -21.09 16.67
C LEU A 163 -3.88 -22.50 16.30
N THR A 164 -3.28 -23.20 17.25
CA THR A 164 -2.95 -24.64 17.15
C THR A 164 -3.62 -25.42 18.27
#